data_AF-A0A8T3NP64-F1
#
_entry.id   AF-A0A8T3NP64-F1
#
_cell.length_a   1.000
_cell.length_b   1.000
_cell.length_c   1.000
_cell.angle_alpha   90.00
_cell.angle_beta   90.00
_cell.angle_gamma   90.00
#
_symmetry.space_group_name_H-M   'P 1'
#
loop_
_entity.id
_entity.type
_entity.pdbx_description
1 polymer ?
#
loop_
_entity_poly.entity_id
_entity_poly.type
_entity_poly.pdbx_seq_one_letter_code
_entity_poly.pdbx_strand_id
1 'polypeptide(L)'
;MAADLRYTTADVDFLESWFQERNYDSGEFEEHRRLRNPRKAEVVRVIQDLEQWLGKHRRHHDWDGGGILFCYAGHGREYDGALVFEDGVLTPAEFAALLGDAAQRVSLPGRLRVSAVLDSCHSGAFTTSLIHTCFREYADYLVPFHVFASCMEDEFAWEESSLGHGIYSYCFSVREQVPFGLGATALQPDNSFGPSLSIAGGELGCALLTAGAQNPVVYWNGTGEIEAGKKSFNIFQDEQLLSLDCIQAQLRKMRDEFASAVAMMQPDTQFLRSSDAQMRASIGETLQFLREQRARPPGGIV
;
A
#
# COMPACT_ATOMS: atom_id res chain seq x y z
N MET A 1 -12.53 -10.77 -7.62
CA MET A 1 -13.40 -10.68 -6.44
C MET A 1 -12.87 -9.54 -5.58
N ALA A 2 -13.73 -8.76 -4.94
CA ALA A 2 -13.28 -7.86 -3.87
C ALA A 2 -12.57 -8.67 -2.77
N ALA A 3 -11.63 -8.05 -2.04
CA ALA A 3 -10.80 -8.72 -1.04
C ALA A 3 -11.65 -9.60 -0.10
N ASP A 4 -11.42 -10.91 -0.09
CA ASP A 4 -12.11 -11.89 0.79
C ASP A 4 -11.41 -11.97 2.16
N LEU A 5 -10.42 -11.09 2.38
CA LEU A 5 -9.58 -10.96 3.56
C LEU A 5 -8.83 -12.24 3.94
N ARG A 6 -8.81 -13.25 3.06
CA ARG A 6 -8.22 -14.57 3.30
C ARG A 6 -6.72 -14.49 3.56
N TYR A 7 -6.07 -13.47 3.01
CA TYR A 7 -4.62 -13.32 3.01
C TYR A 7 -4.09 -12.14 3.82
N THR A 8 -4.98 -11.38 4.47
CA THR A 8 -4.64 -10.23 5.31
C THR A 8 -3.58 -10.53 6.38
N THR A 9 -3.52 -11.76 6.89
CA THR A 9 -2.46 -12.15 7.84
C THR A 9 -1.08 -12.10 7.19
N ALA A 10 -0.95 -12.65 5.98
CA ALA A 10 0.30 -12.66 5.23
C ALA A 10 0.69 -11.24 4.78
N ASP A 11 -0.29 -10.43 4.37
CA ASP A 11 -0.09 -9.02 4.02
C ASP A 11 0.43 -8.22 5.22
N VAL A 12 -0.16 -8.40 6.40
CA VAL A 12 0.31 -7.76 7.64
C VAL A 12 1.67 -8.29 8.08
N ASP A 13 1.95 -9.59 7.92
CA ASP A 13 3.28 -10.16 8.22
C ASP A 13 4.36 -9.51 7.34
N PHE A 14 4.08 -9.31 6.04
CA PHE A 14 4.96 -8.59 5.13
C PHE A 14 5.18 -7.15 5.60
N LEU A 15 4.09 -6.40 5.82
CA LEU A 15 4.17 -5.00 6.25
C LEU A 15 4.97 -4.90 7.55
N GLU A 16 4.69 -5.72 8.54
CA GLU A 16 5.44 -5.79 9.80
C GLU A 16 6.94 -6.07 9.57
N SER A 17 7.28 -7.04 8.71
CA SER A 17 8.69 -7.37 8.41
C SER A 17 9.44 -6.24 7.72
N TRP A 18 8.79 -5.50 6.84
CA TRP A 18 9.41 -4.40 6.10
C TRP A 18 9.80 -3.25 7.02
N PHE A 19 9.08 -3.06 8.12
CA PHE A 19 9.30 -1.96 9.05
C PHE A 19 10.09 -2.33 10.31
N GLN A 20 10.21 -3.61 10.62
CA GLN A 20 11.15 -4.08 11.65
C GLN A 20 12.62 -4.05 11.17
N GLU A 21 12.85 -3.96 9.86
CA GLU A 21 14.18 -3.67 9.32
C GLU A 21 14.56 -2.22 9.64
N ARG A 22 15.62 -2.03 10.43
CA ARG A 22 16.18 -0.70 10.71
C ARG A 22 16.39 0.06 9.40
N ASN A 23 15.62 1.11 9.18
CA ASN A 23 15.71 1.98 8.02
C ASN A 23 16.03 3.42 8.45
N TYR A 24 16.10 4.34 7.49
CA TYR A 24 16.41 5.76 7.76
C TYR A 24 15.36 6.42 8.69
N ASP A 25 14.17 5.86 8.79
CA ASP A 25 13.04 6.39 9.57
C ASP A 25 12.85 5.73 10.94
N SER A 26 13.64 4.70 11.24
CA SER A 26 13.72 4.07 12.55
C SER A 26 14.26 5.06 13.59
N GLY A 27 13.51 5.27 14.66
CA GLY A 27 13.98 5.99 15.83
C GLY A 27 14.93 5.16 16.69
N GLU A 28 15.67 5.80 17.60
CA GLU A 28 16.42 5.08 18.63
C GLU A 28 15.48 4.24 19.52
N PHE A 29 14.29 4.78 19.78
CA PHE A 29 13.23 4.13 20.54
C PHE A 29 12.09 3.78 19.59
N GLU A 30 11.57 2.56 19.70
CA GLU A 30 10.45 2.08 18.89
C GLU A 30 9.46 1.29 19.76
N GLU A 31 8.16 1.42 19.48
CA GLU A 31 7.11 0.56 20.04
C GLU A 31 6.23 0.03 18.92
N HIS A 32 6.03 -1.29 18.91
CA HIS A 32 5.28 -2.00 17.88
C HIS A 32 4.01 -2.60 18.48
N ARG A 33 2.86 -2.39 17.83
CA ARG A 33 1.55 -2.93 18.24
C ARG A 33 0.88 -3.59 17.04
N ARG A 34 0.59 -4.89 17.17
CA ARG A 34 -0.19 -5.64 16.18
C ARG A 34 -1.57 -5.96 16.70
N LEU A 35 -2.58 -5.60 15.93
CA LEU A 35 -3.98 -5.87 16.21
C LEU A 35 -4.54 -6.83 15.16
N ARG A 36 -5.29 -7.87 15.58
CA ARG A 36 -5.91 -8.85 14.68
C ARG A 36 -7.43 -8.76 14.84
N ASN A 37 -8.14 -8.48 13.75
CA ASN A 37 -9.58 -8.22 13.73
C ASN A 37 -10.02 -7.23 14.83
N PRO A 38 -9.37 -6.06 14.97
CA PRO A 38 -9.68 -5.17 16.06
C PRO A 38 -11.04 -4.49 15.91
N ARG A 39 -11.57 -4.05 17.04
CA ARG A 39 -12.58 -3.01 17.10
C ARG A 39 -11.98 -1.64 16.83
N LYS A 40 -12.76 -0.72 16.27
CA LYS A 40 -12.39 0.69 16.12
C LYS A 40 -11.92 1.27 17.46
N ALA A 41 -12.64 0.96 18.54
CA ALA A 41 -12.29 1.46 19.88
C ALA A 41 -10.88 1.01 20.34
N GLU A 42 -10.44 -0.19 19.96
CA GLU A 42 -9.10 -0.68 20.29
C GLU A 42 -8.02 0.06 19.50
N VAL A 43 -8.27 0.33 18.22
CA VAL A 43 -7.37 1.13 17.36
C VAL A 43 -7.24 2.55 17.89
N VAL A 44 -8.37 3.20 18.21
CA VAL A 44 -8.38 4.56 18.77
C VAL A 44 -7.58 4.63 20.07
N ARG A 45 -7.75 3.64 20.96
CA ARG A 45 -6.98 3.58 22.20
C ARG A 45 -5.47 3.47 21.94
N VAL A 46 -5.05 2.62 21.01
CA VAL A 46 -3.62 2.49 20.65
C VAL A 46 -3.05 3.80 20.10
N ILE A 47 -3.81 4.53 19.29
CA ILE A 47 -3.41 5.85 18.80
C ILE A 47 -3.30 6.86 19.96
N GLN A 48 -4.24 6.82 20.92
CA GLN A 48 -4.18 7.68 22.10
C GLN A 48 -2.99 7.37 23.02
N ASP A 49 -2.59 6.10 23.11
CA ASP A 49 -1.42 5.68 23.89
C ASP A 49 -0.10 6.25 23.32
N LEU A 50 -0.07 6.70 22.05
CA LEU A 50 1.08 7.36 21.44
C LEU A 50 1.52 8.60 22.22
N GLU A 51 0.56 9.39 22.72
CA GLU A 51 0.86 10.57 23.53
C GLU A 51 1.68 10.17 24.77
N GLN A 52 1.26 9.12 25.47
CA GLN A 52 1.97 8.66 26.66
C GLN A 52 3.36 8.12 26.30
N TRP A 53 3.47 7.41 25.18
CA TRP A 53 4.74 6.84 24.75
C TRP A 53 5.73 7.92 24.29
N LEU A 54 5.36 8.74 23.29
CA LEU A 54 6.16 9.86 22.77
C LEU A 54 6.55 10.83 23.89
N GLY A 55 5.64 11.09 24.83
CA GLY A 55 5.88 11.96 25.99
C GLY A 55 7.02 11.52 26.90
N LYS A 56 7.37 10.22 26.94
CA LYS A 56 8.54 9.71 27.70
C LYS A 56 9.86 10.09 27.05
N HIS A 57 9.86 10.25 25.73
CA HIS A 57 11.06 10.45 24.91
C HIS A 57 11.26 11.90 24.45
N ARG A 58 10.25 12.77 24.60
CA ARG A 58 10.31 14.19 24.17
C ARG A 58 11.44 15.05 24.76
N ARG A 59 12.11 14.57 25.81
CA ARG A 59 13.26 15.25 26.44
C ARG A 59 14.60 14.74 25.92
N HIS A 60 14.59 13.79 25.00
CA HIS A 60 15.81 13.31 24.36
C HIS A 60 16.41 14.43 23.50
N HIS A 61 17.73 14.45 23.40
CA HIS A 61 18.49 15.59 22.88
C HIS A 61 18.35 15.78 21.35
N ASP A 62 17.94 14.74 20.64
CA ASP A 62 17.73 14.69 19.19
C ASP A 62 16.23 14.71 18.81
N TRP A 63 15.34 14.99 19.78
CA TRP A 63 13.89 14.94 19.55
C TRP A 63 13.44 15.92 18.47
N ASP A 64 12.79 15.40 17.43
CA ASP A 64 12.30 16.14 16.27
C ASP A 64 10.77 16.04 16.07
N GLY A 65 10.05 15.52 17.07
CA GLY A 65 8.60 15.31 17.03
C GLY A 65 8.16 13.86 16.92
N GLY A 66 9.10 12.94 16.63
CA GLY A 66 8.83 11.51 16.54
C GLY A 66 8.04 11.12 15.28
N GLY A 67 7.55 9.88 15.24
CA GLY A 67 6.79 9.36 14.10
C GLY A 67 5.78 8.30 14.50
N ILE A 68 4.72 8.20 13.70
CA ILE A 68 3.79 7.07 13.68
C ILE A 68 3.82 6.44 12.29
N LEU A 69 3.82 5.11 12.29
CA LEU A 69 3.55 4.33 11.11
C LEU A 69 2.30 3.47 11.35
N PHE A 70 1.30 3.63 10.49
CA PHE A 70 0.05 2.91 10.56
C PHE A 70 -0.13 1.99 9.36
N CYS A 71 -0.16 0.69 9.59
CA CYS A 71 -0.37 -0.32 8.54
C CYS A 71 -1.75 -0.95 8.70
N TYR A 72 -2.48 -1.10 7.59
CA TYR A 72 -3.81 -1.70 7.58
C TYR A 72 -3.99 -2.59 6.37
N ALA A 73 -4.45 -3.82 6.58
CA ALA A 73 -4.94 -4.71 5.53
C ALA A 73 -6.37 -5.13 5.89
N GLY A 74 -7.34 -4.87 5.01
CA GLY A 74 -8.75 -5.04 5.34
C GLY A 74 -9.70 -4.42 4.32
N HIS A 75 -10.96 -4.24 4.71
CA HIS A 75 -11.94 -3.57 3.87
C HIS A 75 -11.81 -2.04 3.98
N GLY A 76 -11.94 -1.36 2.86
CA GLY A 76 -12.14 0.09 2.81
C GLY A 76 -13.52 0.39 2.25
N ARG A 77 -14.18 1.37 2.85
CA ARG A 77 -15.52 1.80 2.43
C ARG A 77 -15.46 2.54 1.11
N GLU A 78 -16.43 2.29 0.24
CA GLU A 78 -16.63 3.03 -1.01
C GLU A 78 -16.73 4.54 -0.74
N TYR A 79 -16.30 5.36 -1.71
CA TYR A 79 -16.29 6.83 -1.72
C TYR A 79 -15.23 7.51 -0.84
N ASP A 80 -14.97 7.02 0.38
CA ASP A 80 -14.08 7.72 1.31
C ASP A 80 -12.91 6.89 1.85
N GLY A 81 -12.84 5.61 1.49
CA GLY A 81 -11.76 4.72 1.88
C GLY A 81 -11.71 4.46 3.39
N ALA A 82 -12.78 4.77 4.14
CA ALA A 82 -12.79 4.59 5.58
C ALA A 82 -12.48 3.14 5.95
N LEU A 83 -11.60 2.96 6.94
CA LEU A 83 -11.10 1.65 7.33
C LEU A 83 -12.15 0.92 8.16
N VAL A 84 -12.50 -0.30 7.76
CA VAL A 84 -13.58 -1.07 8.39
C VAL A 84 -13.03 -1.96 9.51
N PHE A 85 -13.70 -1.94 10.66
CA PHE A 85 -13.39 -2.71 11.86
C PHE A 85 -14.63 -3.50 12.33
N GLU A 86 -14.47 -4.35 13.34
CA GLU A 86 -15.56 -5.22 13.84
C GLU A 86 -16.83 -4.42 14.24
N ASP A 87 -16.65 -3.26 14.86
CA ASP A 87 -17.73 -2.45 15.47
C ASP A 87 -17.91 -1.07 14.83
N GLY A 88 -17.25 -0.77 13.71
CA GLY A 88 -17.39 0.53 13.06
C GLY A 88 -16.36 0.80 11.98
N VAL A 89 -16.27 2.08 11.58
CA VAL A 89 -15.32 2.56 10.58
C VAL A 89 -14.49 3.71 11.14
N LEU A 90 -13.23 3.80 10.76
CA LEU A 90 -12.37 4.96 11.04
C LEU A 90 -12.22 5.77 9.75
N THR A 91 -12.73 7.00 9.75
CA THR A 91 -12.62 7.88 8.58
C THR A 91 -11.25 8.57 8.53
N PRO A 92 -10.83 9.08 7.37
CA PRO A 92 -9.56 9.81 7.24
C PRO A 92 -9.52 11.06 8.15
N ALA A 93 -10.65 11.76 8.27
CA ALA A 93 -10.78 12.95 9.11
C ALA A 93 -10.69 12.60 10.60
N GLU A 94 -11.37 11.53 11.05
CA GLU A 94 -11.26 11.05 12.43
C GLU A 94 -9.82 10.63 12.76
N PHE A 95 -9.15 9.93 11.84
CA PHE A 95 -7.76 9.52 12.02
C PHE A 95 -6.82 10.73 12.12
N ALA A 96 -6.93 11.69 11.20
CA ALA A 96 -6.13 12.92 11.24
C ALA A 96 -6.37 13.72 12.53
N ALA A 97 -7.62 13.82 13.00
CA ALA A 97 -7.95 14.51 14.24
C ALA A 97 -7.32 13.83 15.47
N LEU A 98 -7.38 12.50 15.57
CA LEU A 98 -6.74 11.74 16.66
C LEU A 98 -5.22 11.97 16.70
N LEU A 99 -4.57 11.97 15.53
CA LEU A 99 -3.14 12.25 15.43
C LEU A 99 -2.81 13.71 15.74
N GLY A 100 -3.60 14.64 15.23
CA GLY A 100 -3.43 16.08 15.48
C GLY A 100 -3.53 16.41 16.97
N ASP A 101 -4.54 15.86 17.65
CA ASP A 101 -4.72 16.02 19.10
C ASP A 101 -3.52 15.48 19.89
N ALA A 102 -3.00 14.31 19.51
CA ALA A 102 -1.81 13.74 20.14
C ALA A 102 -0.58 14.64 19.86
N ALA A 103 -0.33 14.98 18.60
CA ALA A 103 0.84 15.76 18.18
C ALA A 103 0.91 17.12 18.86
N GLN A 104 -0.21 17.85 18.97
CA GLN A 104 -0.28 19.13 19.68
C GLN A 104 0.25 19.05 21.12
N ARG A 105 0.10 17.90 21.79
CA ARG A 105 0.51 17.70 23.18
C ARG A 105 1.96 17.22 23.33
N VAL A 106 2.52 16.55 22.31
CA VAL A 106 3.82 15.86 22.45
C VAL A 106 4.89 16.17 21.41
N SER A 107 4.56 16.69 20.23
CA SER A 107 5.53 16.78 19.12
C SER A 107 6.49 17.97 19.25
N LEU A 108 6.10 19.06 19.90
CA LEU A 108 6.89 20.30 19.95
C LEU A 108 8.27 20.11 20.62
N PRO A 109 9.35 20.75 20.10
CA PRO A 109 9.35 21.78 19.04
C PRO A 109 9.23 21.25 17.61
N GLY A 110 9.15 19.95 17.39
CA GLY A 110 9.00 19.33 16.08
C GLY A 110 7.56 18.99 15.69
N ARG A 111 7.44 18.27 14.57
CA ARG A 111 6.16 17.79 14.03
C ARG A 111 6.14 16.27 14.02
N LEU A 112 5.01 15.67 14.35
CA LEU A 112 4.84 14.23 14.30
C LEU A 112 4.80 13.79 12.82
N ARG A 113 5.76 12.94 12.43
CA ARG A 113 5.74 12.30 11.11
C ARG A 113 4.64 11.26 11.06
N VAL A 114 3.80 11.31 10.02
CA VAL A 114 2.67 10.41 9.83
C VAL A 114 2.91 9.59 8.56
N SER A 115 3.14 8.30 8.76
CA SER A 115 3.22 7.33 7.68
C SER A 115 2.02 6.39 7.76
N ALA A 116 1.44 6.04 6.62
CA ALA A 116 0.35 5.08 6.52
C ALA A 116 0.53 4.19 5.29
N VAL A 117 0.33 2.89 5.43
CA VAL A 117 0.32 1.94 4.32
C VAL A 117 -0.97 1.13 4.38
N LEU A 118 -1.81 1.31 3.36
CA LEU A 118 -3.17 0.79 3.35
C LEU A 118 -3.34 -0.20 2.20
N ASP A 119 -3.53 -1.48 2.53
CA ASP A 119 -4.01 -2.50 1.61
C ASP A 119 -5.51 -2.73 1.81
N SER A 120 -6.29 -1.82 1.21
CA SER A 120 -7.75 -1.85 1.27
C SER A 120 -8.37 -1.18 0.05
N CYS A 121 -9.61 -1.56 -0.27
CA CYS A 121 -10.37 -0.95 -1.37
C CYS A 121 -10.56 0.55 -1.13
N HIS A 122 -10.56 1.36 -2.19
CA HIS A 122 -10.73 2.81 -2.11
C HIS A 122 -9.69 3.52 -1.22
N SER A 123 -8.57 2.89 -0.89
CA SER A 123 -7.56 3.43 0.03
C SER A 123 -6.95 4.76 -0.46
N GLY A 124 -6.96 5.02 -1.78
CA GLY A 124 -6.56 6.29 -2.37
C GLY A 124 -7.40 7.48 -1.87
N ALA A 125 -8.69 7.28 -1.58
CA ALA A 125 -9.53 8.30 -0.96
C ALA A 125 -9.04 8.66 0.44
N PHE A 126 -8.67 7.64 1.23
CA PHE A 126 -8.19 7.83 2.59
C PHE A 126 -6.86 8.56 2.62
N THR A 127 -5.88 8.10 1.82
CA THR A 127 -4.52 8.68 1.82
C THR A 127 -4.52 10.11 1.31
N THR A 128 -5.23 10.41 0.22
CA THR A 128 -5.33 11.78 -0.31
C THR A 128 -6.00 12.72 0.69
N SER A 129 -7.08 12.28 1.35
CA SER A 129 -7.73 13.06 2.40
C SER A 129 -6.83 13.26 3.62
N LEU A 130 -6.07 12.24 4.04
CA LEU A 130 -5.12 12.34 5.15
C LEU A 130 -4.03 13.37 4.84
N ILE A 131 -3.36 13.25 3.69
CA ILE A 131 -2.30 14.17 3.26
C ILE A 131 -2.83 15.61 3.21
N HIS A 132 -3.97 15.82 2.56
CA HIS A 132 -4.59 17.13 2.44
C HIS A 132 -4.97 17.72 3.81
N THR A 133 -5.50 16.91 4.73
CA THR A 133 -5.86 17.36 6.08
C THR A 133 -4.62 17.73 6.90
N CYS A 134 -3.53 16.96 6.80
CA CYS A 134 -2.26 17.30 7.44
C CYS A 134 -1.76 18.68 7.00
N PHE A 135 -1.79 18.98 5.71
CA PHE A 135 -1.33 20.28 5.20
C PHE A 135 -2.32 21.43 5.43
N ARG A 136 -3.63 21.17 5.40
CA ARG A 136 -4.64 22.21 5.55
C ARG A 136 -4.90 22.60 7.01
N GLU A 137 -4.97 21.63 7.91
CA GLU A 137 -5.49 21.82 9.27
C GLU A 137 -4.43 21.62 10.34
N TYR A 138 -3.43 20.79 10.07
CA TYR A 138 -2.44 20.37 11.07
C TYR A 138 -0.99 20.61 10.65
N ALA A 139 -0.73 21.56 9.75
CA ALA A 139 0.61 21.76 9.15
C ALA A 139 1.69 22.06 10.20
N ASP A 140 1.31 22.66 11.32
CA ASP A 140 2.20 22.99 12.44
C ASP A 140 2.52 21.80 13.36
N TYR A 141 1.78 20.69 13.24
CA TYR A 141 1.86 19.56 14.17
C TYR A 141 2.13 18.23 13.49
N LEU A 142 1.64 18.04 12.27
CA LEU A 142 1.74 16.80 11.49
C LEU A 142 2.55 17.02 10.22
N VAL A 143 3.33 16.01 9.84
CA VAL A 143 4.00 15.95 8.54
C VAL A 143 3.66 14.60 7.91
N PRO A 144 2.89 14.55 6.82
CA PRO A 144 2.76 13.30 6.08
C PRO A 144 4.14 12.93 5.55
N PHE A 145 4.54 11.68 5.71
CA PHE A 145 5.89 11.22 5.36
C PHE A 145 5.85 10.11 4.31
N HIS A 146 5.54 8.87 4.69
CA HIS A 146 5.28 7.77 3.75
C HIS A 146 3.81 7.38 3.77
N VAL A 147 3.03 7.84 2.79
CA VAL A 147 1.57 7.61 2.76
C VAL A 147 1.21 6.88 1.46
N PHE A 148 0.90 5.60 1.57
CA PHE A 148 0.66 4.70 0.45
C PHE A 148 -0.72 4.03 0.52
N ALA A 149 -1.37 3.96 -0.64
CA ALA A 149 -2.63 3.26 -0.85
C ALA A 149 -2.46 2.20 -1.92
N SER A 150 -3.10 1.06 -1.72
CA SER A 150 -3.05 -0.06 -2.67
C SER A 150 -3.81 0.18 -3.97
N CYS A 151 -4.74 1.13 -3.99
CA CYS A 151 -5.56 1.45 -5.15
C CYS A 151 -6.09 2.89 -5.10
N MET A 152 -6.67 3.34 -6.22
CA MET A 152 -7.32 4.64 -6.35
C MET A 152 -8.64 4.72 -5.56
N GLU A 153 -9.23 5.92 -5.45
CA GLU A 153 -10.47 6.16 -4.70
C GLU A 153 -11.69 5.41 -5.24
N ASP A 154 -11.71 5.11 -6.53
CA ASP A 154 -12.79 4.42 -7.27
C ASP A 154 -12.41 2.98 -7.67
N GLU A 155 -11.31 2.47 -7.14
CA GLU A 155 -10.79 1.13 -7.43
C GLU A 155 -10.95 0.17 -6.26
N PHE A 156 -10.94 -1.12 -6.59
CA PHE A 156 -10.86 -2.19 -5.61
C PHE A 156 -9.41 -2.64 -5.42
N ALA A 157 -9.06 -2.99 -4.19
CA ALA A 157 -7.85 -3.75 -3.91
C ALA A 157 -8.13 -5.24 -4.15
N TRP A 158 -7.30 -5.88 -4.96
CA TRP A 158 -7.48 -7.26 -5.39
C TRP A 158 -6.64 -8.22 -4.57
N GLU A 159 -7.17 -9.42 -4.35
CA GLU A 159 -6.45 -10.58 -3.83
C GLU A 159 -6.34 -11.65 -4.92
N GLU A 160 -5.25 -12.42 -4.90
CA GLU A 160 -5.08 -13.57 -5.79
C GLU A 160 -4.73 -14.82 -4.99
N SER A 161 -5.61 -15.82 -5.06
CA SER A 161 -5.46 -17.06 -4.32
C SER A 161 -4.25 -17.89 -4.72
N SER A 162 -3.73 -17.76 -5.95
CA SER A 162 -2.48 -18.41 -6.33
C SER A 162 -1.23 -17.72 -5.77
N LEU A 163 -1.35 -16.46 -5.32
CA LEU A 163 -0.24 -15.73 -4.70
C LEU A 163 -0.28 -15.85 -3.17
N GLY A 164 -1.46 -16.07 -2.60
CA GLY A 164 -1.65 -16.16 -1.16
C GLY A 164 -1.57 -14.80 -0.46
N HIS A 165 -1.81 -13.72 -1.20
CA HIS A 165 -1.62 -12.32 -0.80
C HIS A 165 -2.62 -11.39 -1.52
N GLY A 166 -2.80 -10.19 -0.97
CA GLY A 166 -3.23 -9.02 -1.74
C GLY A 166 -2.23 -8.71 -2.86
N ILE A 167 -2.70 -8.34 -4.05
CA ILE A 167 -1.82 -8.04 -5.19
C ILE A 167 -0.82 -6.94 -4.82
N TYR A 168 -1.27 -5.91 -4.10
CA TYR A 168 -0.43 -4.81 -3.64
C TYR A 168 0.68 -5.29 -2.71
N SER A 169 0.32 -5.94 -1.60
CA SER A 169 1.28 -6.47 -0.64
C SER A 169 2.26 -7.46 -1.28
N TYR A 170 1.77 -8.32 -2.17
CA TYR A 170 2.62 -9.20 -2.97
C TYR A 170 3.65 -8.41 -3.79
N CYS A 171 3.20 -7.46 -4.62
CA CYS A 171 4.07 -6.67 -5.50
C CYS A 171 5.14 -5.89 -4.74
N PHE A 172 4.79 -5.33 -3.58
CA PHE A 172 5.75 -4.62 -2.73
C PHE A 172 6.65 -5.55 -1.91
N SER A 173 6.28 -6.83 -1.75
CA SER A 173 7.15 -7.85 -1.16
C SER A 173 8.21 -8.40 -2.13
N VAL A 174 8.07 -8.17 -3.43
CA VAL A 174 9.00 -8.63 -4.47
C VAL A 174 10.34 -7.91 -4.29
N ARG A 175 11.34 -8.61 -3.76
CA ARG A 175 12.72 -8.13 -3.63
C ARG A 175 13.57 -8.71 -4.76
N GLU A 176 14.14 -7.84 -5.59
CA GLU A 176 15.13 -8.25 -6.59
C GLU A 176 16.33 -8.92 -5.87
N GLN A 177 16.73 -10.11 -6.32
CA GLN A 177 17.88 -10.80 -5.72
C GLN A 177 19.23 -10.19 -6.13
N VAL A 178 19.25 -9.52 -7.28
CA VAL A 178 20.37 -8.73 -7.79
C VAL A 178 19.80 -7.54 -8.57
N PRO A 179 20.43 -6.35 -8.53
CA PRO A 179 20.04 -5.23 -9.38
C PRO A 179 19.99 -5.68 -10.84
N PHE A 180 18.88 -5.42 -11.54
CA PHE A 180 18.64 -5.84 -12.94
C PHE A 180 18.47 -7.35 -13.14
N GLY A 181 18.29 -8.12 -12.06
CA GLY A 181 17.97 -9.54 -12.12
C GLY A 181 16.51 -9.78 -12.53
N LEU A 182 16.27 -10.86 -13.29
CA LEU A 182 14.91 -11.32 -13.60
C LEU A 182 14.25 -12.06 -12.42
N GLY A 183 15.07 -12.62 -11.52
CA GLY A 183 14.61 -13.37 -10.36
C GLY A 183 14.42 -12.47 -9.14
N ALA A 184 13.27 -12.58 -8.52
CA ALA A 184 12.95 -11.92 -7.27
C ALA A 184 12.38 -12.92 -6.26
N THR A 185 12.54 -12.61 -4.98
CA THR A 185 11.84 -13.32 -3.91
C THR A 185 10.64 -12.47 -3.52
N ALA A 186 9.43 -12.99 -3.71
CA ALA A 186 8.28 -12.46 -2.98
C ALA A 186 8.19 -13.18 -1.64
N LEU A 187 7.74 -12.48 -0.59
CA LEU A 187 7.39 -13.15 0.65
C LEU A 187 6.05 -13.85 0.39
N GLN A 188 6.08 -15.17 0.29
CA GLN A 188 4.91 -16.03 0.40
C GLN A 188 5.03 -16.82 1.72
N PRO A 189 3.92 -17.18 2.40
CA PRO A 189 3.97 -17.92 3.67
C PRO A 189 4.75 -19.25 3.59
N ASP A 190 4.91 -19.83 2.41
CA ASP A 190 5.67 -21.07 2.18
C ASP A 190 6.48 -21.11 0.86
N ASN A 191 6.48 -20.03 0.06
CA ASN A 191 7.10 -19.96 -1.29
C ASN A 191 6.74 -21.15 -2.20
N SER A 192 5.57 -21.77 -1.97
CA SER A 192 5.14 -23.02 -2.63
C SER A 192 4.97 -22.88 -4.14
N PHE A 193 4.84 -21.65 -4.64
CA PHE A 193 4.67 -21.35 -6.07
C PHE A 193 5.97 -20.95 -6.80
N GLY A 194 7.11 -20.88 -6.09
CA GLY A 194 8.44 -20.64 -6.68
C GLY A 194 8.83 -19.16 -6.79
N PRO A 195 10.02 -18.86 -7.35
CA PRO A 195 10.54 -17.49 -7.44
C PRO A 195 9.61 -16.58 -8.23
N SER A 196 9.48 -15.34 -7.76
CA SER A 196 8.69 -14.30 -8.43
C SER A 196 9.53 -13.59 -9.49
N LEU A 197 8.87 -12.92 -10.43
CA LEU A 197 9.54 -12.11 -11.45
C LEU A 197 9.72 -10.69 -10.93
N SER A 198 10.89 -10.08 -11.15
CA SER A 198 11.16 -8.69 -10.75
C SER A 198 10.20 -7.67 -11.37
N ILE A 199 9.65 -7.96 -12.54
CA ILE A 199 8.62 -7.13 -13.20
C ILE A 199 7.31 -7.03 -12.40
N ALA A 200 7.07 -7.95 -11.46
CA ALA A 200 5.93 -7.88 -10.55
C ALA A 200 6.18 -6.91 -9.37
N GLY A 201 7.35 -6.28 -9.30
CA GLY A 201 7.72 -5.38 -8.21
C GLY A 201 7.01 -4.03 -8.22
N GLY A 202 6.59 -3.62 -7.03
CA GLY A 202 6.06 -2.29 -6.74
C GLY A 202 4.79 -1.92 -7.52
N GLU A 203 4.59 -0.62 -7.73
CA GLU A 203 3.37 -0.05 -8.33
C GLU A 203 3.10 -0.56 -9.75
N LEU A 204 4.15 -0.65 -10.57
CA LEU A 204 4.04 -1.11 -11.95
C LEU A 204 3.61 -2.58 -11.99
N GLY A 205 4.17 -3.41 -11.12
CA GLY A 205 3.76 -4.81 -10.99
C GLY A 205 2.27 -4.94 -10.65
N CYS A 206 1.78 -4.12 -9.73
CA CYS A 206 0.37 -4.11 -9.32
C CYS A 206 -0.56 -3.83 -10.52
N ALA A 207 -0.24 -2.80 -11.30
CA ALA A 207 -1.03 -2.46 -12.48
C ALA A 207 -0.91 -3.52 -13.58
N LEU A 208 0.28 -4.08 -13.83
CA LEU A 208 0.47 -5.12 -14.86
C LEU A 208 -0.27 -6.41 -14.52
N LEU A 209 -0.27 -6.85 -13.25
CA LEU A 209 -0.97 -8.05 -12.80
C LEU A 209 -2.49 -7.90 -12.79
N THR A 210 -2.98 -6.66 -12.74
CA THR A 210 -4.40 -6.34 -12.76
C THR A 210 -4.88 -5.77 -14.10
N ALA A 211 -4.03 -5.76 -15.13
CA ALA A 211 -4.31 -5.15 -16.43
C ALA A 211 -4.81 -3.68 -16.30
N GLY A 212 -4.25 -2.94 -15.36
CA GLY A 212 -4.58 -1.54 -15.07
C GLY A 212 -5.81 -1.35 -14.18
N ALA A 213 -6.39 -2.41 -13.61
CA ALA A 213 -7.56 -2.32 -12.73
C ALA A 213 -7.24 -1.99 -11.26
N GLN A 214 -5.96 -1.97 -10.89
CA GLN A 214 -5.47 -1.56 -9.58
C GLN A 214 -4.20 -0.74 -9.74
N ASN A 215 -4.26 0.52 -9.33
CA ASN A 215 -3.15 1.47 -9.47
C ASN A 215 -2.85 2.09 -8.11
N PRO A 216 -1.71 1.71 -7.48
CA PRO A 216 -1.35 2.26 -6.18
C PRO A 216 -1.08 3.77 -6.25
N VAL A 217 -1.38 4.46 -5.14
CA VAL A 217 -1.07 5.88 -4.94
C VAL A 217 0.01 5.99 -3.89
N VAL A 218 1.08 6.72 -4.19
CA VAL A 218 2.22 6.86 -3.28
C VAL A 218 2.58 8.31 -3.00
N TYR A 219 2.96 8.60 -1.76
CA TYR A 219 3.48 9.87 -1.32
C TYR A 219 4.73 9.61 -0.47
N TRP A 220 5.87 10.09 -0.94
CA TRP A 220 7.18 9.77 -0.37
C TRP A 220 7.77 10.95 0.41
N ASN A 221 8.41 10.68 1.54
CA ASN A 221 9.36 11.57 2.23
C ASN A 221 8.91 13.02 2.45
N GLY A 222 7.61 13.29 2.57
CA GLY A 222 7.15 14.67 2.75
C GLY A 222 7.38 15.59 1.55
N THR A 223 7.54 15.06 0.33
CA THR A 223 7.95 15.82 -0.87
C THR A 223 6.94 16.87 -1.34
N GLY A 224 5.67 16.74 -0.94
CA GLY A 224 4.58 17.47 -1.58
C GLY A 224 4.22 16.91 -2.97
N GLU A 225 4.77 15.76 -3.37
CA GLU A 225 4.44 15.10 -4.62
C GLU A 225 3.69 13.80 -4.37
N ILE A 226 2.58 13.60 -5.08
CA ILE A 226 1.87 12.33 -5.12
C ILE A 226 2.13 11.67 -6.48
N GLU A 227 2.43 10.38 -6.46
CA GLU A 227 2.63 9.54 -7.65
C GLU A 227 1.52 8.49 -7.80
N ALA A 228 1.14 8.27 -9.05
CA ALA A 228 0.28 7.19 -9.50
C ALA A 228 0.63 6.87 -10.96
N GLY A 229 0.72 5.58 -11.30
CA GLY A 229 0.99 5.14 -12.68
C GLY A 229 2.30 5.69 -13.26
N LYS A 230 3.38 5.74 -12.45
CA LYS A 230 4.72 6.25 -12.84
C LYS A 230 4.78 7.72 -13.23
N LYS A 231 3.78 8.50 -12.86
CA LYS A 231 3.78 9.96 -12.96
C LYS A 231 3.67 10.53 -11.57
N SER A 232 4.27 11.68 -11.33
CA SER A 232 4.07 12.48 -10.12
C SER A 232 3.52 13.86 -10.48
N PHE A 233 2.84 14.49 -9.52
CA PHE A 233 2.53 15.91 -9.57
C PHE A 233 2.66 16.53 -8.17
N ASN A 234 2.97 17.82 -8.15
CA ASN A 234 3.06 18.58 -6.91
C ASN A 234 1.65 18.97 -6.44
N ILE A 235 1.34 18.73 -5.17
CA ILE A 235 0.05 19.08 -4.56
C ILE A 235 -0.05 20.57 -4.21
N PHE A 236 1.01 21.34 -4.43
CA PHE A 236 1.06 22.78 -4.29
C PHE A 236 1.17 23.43 -5.68
N GLN A 237 0.36 24.48 -5.89
CA GLN A 237 0.44 25.36 -7.03
C GLN A 237 0.62 26.79 -6.51
N ASP A 238 1.71 27.46 -6.91
CA ASP A 238 2.05 28.81 -6.45
C ASP A 238 2.05 28.92 -4.92
N GLU A 239 2.65 27.94 -4.24
CA GLU A 239 2.71 27.78 -2.77
C GLU A 239 1.35 27.52 -2.08
N GLN A 240 0.27 27.39 -2.84
CA GLN A 240 -1.05 27.07 -2.32
C GLN A 240 -1.36 25.59 -2.48
N LEU A 241 -1.84 24.96 -1.41
CA LEU A 241 -2.32 23.58 -1.44
C LEU A 241 -3.52 23.47 -2.39
N LEU A 242 -3.45 22.53 -3.34
CA LEU A 242 -4.57 22.18 -4.21
C LEU A 242 -5.74 21.63 -3.39
N SER A 243 -6.96 21.99 -3.77
CA SER A 243 -8.16 21.38 -3.17
C SER A 243 -8.17 19.87 -3.37
N LEU A 244 -8.71 19.13 -2.40
CA LEU A 244 -8.84 17.66 -2.47
C LEU A 244 -9.44 17.16 -3.80
N ASP A 245 -10.51 17.78 -4.29
CA ASP A 245 -11.14 17.41 -5.57
C ASP A 245 -10.18 17.54 -6.77
N CYS A 246 -9.31 18.55 -6.75
CA CYS A 246 -8.29 18.76 -7.78
C CYS A 246 -7.21 17.66 -7.74
N ILE A 247 -6.75 17.32 -6.53
CA ILE A 247 -5.79 16.23 -6.32
C ILE A 247 -6.36 14.91 -6.86
N GLN A 248 -7.59 14.57 -6.46
CA GLN A 248 -8.26 13.35 -6.92
C GLN A 248 -8.51 13.35 -8.43
N ALA A 249 -8.93 14.48 -9.02
CA ALA A 249 -9.10 14.59 -10.47
C ALA A 249 -7.79 14.40 -11.25
N GLN A 250 -6.66 14.91 -10.74
CA GLN A 250 -5.35 14.71 -11.36
C GLN A 250 -4.91 13.25 -11.27
N LEU A 251 -5.11 12.60 -10.12
CA LEU A 251 -4.82 11.18 -9.96
C LEU A 251 -5.62 10.34 -10.95
N ARG A 252 -6.94 10.56 -11.05
CA ARG A 252 -7.79 9.85 -12.03
C ARG A 252 -7.28 10.00 -13.46
N LYS A 253 -6.92 11.22 -13.84
CA LYS A 253 -6.35 11.50 -15.17
C LYS A 253 -5.04 10.70 -15.40
N MET A 254 -4.13 10.70 -14.43
CA MET A 254 -2.87 9.96 -14.53
C MET A 254 -3.11 8.45 -14.63
N ARG A 255 -4.00 7.92 -13.80
CA ARG A 255 -4.46 6.53 -13.86
C ARG A 255 -5.03 6.21 -15.24
N ASP A 256 -5.97 6.98 -15.77
CA ASP A 256 -6.63 6.69 -17.05
C ASP A 256 -5.64 6.66 -18.22
N GLU A 257 -4.69 7.60 -18.24
CA GLU A 257 -3.60 7.63 -19.22
C GLU A 257 -2.71 6.38 -19.12
N PHE A 258 -2.40 5.95 -17.91
CA PHE A 258 -1.52 4.81 -17.65
C PHE A 258 -2.22 3.46 -17.88
N ALA A 259 -3.43 3.27 -17.31
CA ALA A 259 -4.25 2.07 -17.48
C ALA A 259 -4.56 1.80 -18.96
N SER A 260 -4.81 2.86 -19.74
CA SER A 260 -4.96 2.73 -21.20
C SER A 260 -3.70 2.16 -21.86
N ALA A 261 -2.52 2.61 -21.45
CA ALA A 261 -1.25 2.09 -21.98
C ALA A 261 -1.01 0.63 -21.57
N VAL A 262 -1.29 0.28 -20.31
CA VAL A 262 -1.18 -1.10 -19.81
C VAL A 262 -2.13 -2.04 -20.54
N ALA A 263 -3.39 -1.63 -20.73
CA ALA A 263 -4.38 -2.41 -21.47
C ALA A 263 -3.96 -2.66 -22.93
N MET A 264 -3.32 -1.69 -23.58
CA MET A 264 -2.78 -1.86 -24.94
C MET A 264 -1.60 -2.85 -25.01
N MET A 265 -0.84 -3.01 -23.92
CA MET A 265 0.26 -3.97 -23.85
C MET A 265 -0.22 -5.42 -23.61
N GLN A 266 -1.47 -5.59 -23.17
CA GLN A 266 -2.11 -6.90 -22.97
C GLN A 266 -3.43 -6.99 -23.75
N PRO A 267 -3.41 -6.94 -25.09
CA PRO A 267 -4.64 -6.93 -25.89
C PRO A 267 -5.47 -8.22 -25.74
N ASP A 268 -4.83 -9.35 -25.37
CA ASP A 268 -5.48 -10.65 -25.22
C ASP A 268 -6.19 -10.83 -23.86
N THR A 269 -6.05 -9.89 -22.91
CA THR A 269 -6.75 -9.94 -21.61
C THR A 269 -8.08 -9.18 -21.60
N GLN A 270 -8.60 -8.78 -22.77
CA GLN A 270 -9.90 -8.14 -22.92
C GLN A 270 -11.05 -9.09 -22.49
N PHE A 271 -11.39 -9.01 -21.20
CA PHE A 271 -12.67 -9.32 -20.56
C PHE A 271 -13.27 -10.72 -20.73
N LEU A 272 -12.75 -11.64 -19.92
CA LEU A 272 -13.50 -12.43 -18.92
C LEU A 272 -12.44 -13.06 -18.02
N ARG A 273 -12.21 -12.52 -16.82
CA ARG A 273 -11.27 -13.13 -15.87
C ARG A 273 -11.82 -14.52 -15.53
N SER A 274 -11.12 -15.54 -16.02
CA SER A 274 -11.26 -16.93 -15.61
C SER A 274 -11.37 -16.99 -14.10
N SER A 275 -12.37 -17.69 -13.56
CA SER A 275 -12.45 -17.97 -12.11
C SER A 275 -11.15 -18.59 -11.61
N ASP A 276 -10.85 -18.50 -10.32
CA ASP A 276 -9.64 -19.08 -9.71
C ASP A 276 -9.42 -20.55 -10.13
N ALA A 277 -10.51 -21.30 -10.31
CA ALA A 277 -10.49 -22.67 -10.82
C ALA A 277 -9.99 -22.76 -12.27
N GLN A 278 -10.43 -21.85 -13.14
CA GLN A 278 -10.01 -21.77 -14.54
C GLN A 278 -8.57 -21.28 -14.68
N MET A 279 -8.13 -20.33 -13.83
CA MET A 279 -6.72 -19.90 -13.80
C MET A 279 -5.79 -21.02 -13.32
N ARG A 280 -6.16 -21.74 -12.24
CA ARG A 280 -5.40 -22.90 -11.76
C ARG A 280 -5.32 -24.03 -12.78
N ALA A 281 -6.39 -24.27 -13.53
CA ALA A 281 -6.39 -25.24 -14.62
C ALA A 281 -5.41 -24.83 -15.74
N SER A 282 -5.46 -23.58 -16.19
CA SER A 282 -4.57 -23.05 -17.24
C SER A 282 -3.09 -23.01 -16.82
N ILE A 283 -2.79 -22.67 -15.56
CA ILE A 283 -1.44 -22.77 -15.00
C ILE A 283 -0.99 -24.24 -14.96
N GLY A 284 -1.87 -25.17 -14.55
CA GLY A 284 -1.59 -26.61 -14.55
C GLY A 284 -1.25 -27.14 -15.95
N GLU A 285 -2.03 -26.76 -16.96
CA GLU A 285 -1.81 -27.11 -18.36
C GLU A 285 -0.48 -26.55 -18.89
N THR A 286 -0.17 -25.29 -18.56
CA THR A 286 1.08 -24.63 -18.96
C THR A 286 2.30 -25.29 -18.31
N LEU A 287 2.23 -25.61 -17.02
CA LEU A 287 3.29 -26.32 -16.31
C LEU A 287 3.50 -27.73 -16.84
N GLN A 288 2.42 -28.43 -17.21
CA GLN A 288 2.50 -29.73 -17.84
C GLN A 288 3.18 -29.64 -19.21
N PHE A 289 2.77 -28.70 -20.05
CA PHE A 289 3.41 -28.44 -21.34
C PHE A 289 4.92 -28.16 -21.20
N LEU A 290 5.31 -27.31 -20.25
CA LEU A 290 6.72 -27.00 -19.99
C LEU A 290 7.52 -28.21 -19.49
N ARG A 291 6.90 -29.08 -18.68
CA ARG A 291 7.51 -30.36 -18.25
C ARG A 291 7.69 -31.31 -19.42
N GLU A 292 6.72 -31.40 -20.32
CA GLU A 292 6.80 -32.21 -21.53
C GLU A 292 7.87 -31.70 -22.50
N GLN A 293 8.02 -30.37 -22.64
CA GLN A 293 9.10 -29.76 -23.42
C GLN A 293 10.49 -30.00 -22.82
N ARG A 294 10.61 -29.97 -21.48
CA ARG A 294 11.86 -30.33 -20.78
C ARG A 294 12.20 -31.81 -20.85
N ALA A 295 11.19 -32.68 -20.97
CA ALA A 295 11.37 -34.12 -21.11
C ALA A 295 11.73 -34.55 -22.54
N ARG A 296 11.61 -33.66 -23.54
CA ARG A 296 12.07 -33.93 -24.90
C ARG A 296 13.60 -33.81 -24.97
N PRO A 297 14.32 -34.83 -25.45
CA PRO A 297 15.76 -34.73 -25.65
C PRO A 297 16.07 -33.67 -26.71
N PRO A 298 17.17 -32.90 -26.56
CA PRO A 298 17.55 -31.88 -27.52
C PRO A 298 18.04 -32.56 -28.80
N GLY A 299 17.19 -32.64 -29.81
CA GLY A 299 17.56 -33.15 -31.13
C GLY A 299 16.43 -33.84 -31.87
N GLY A 300 15.60 -33.05 -32.55
CA GLY A 300 14.56 -33.55 -33.44
C GLY A 300 13.96 -32.42 -34.26
N ILE A 301 14.76 -31.88 -35.19
CA ILE A 301 14.24 -31.05 -36.28
C ILE A 301 13.48 -32.00 -37.21
N VAL A 302 12.22 -31.66 -37.53
CA VAL A 302 11.58 -32.01 -38.79
C VAL A 302 11.17 -30.70 -39.45
#